data_AF-A0A0E0DCS7-F1
#
_entry.id   AF-A0A0E0DCS7-F1
#
_cell.length_a   1.000
_cell.length_b   1.000
_cell.length_c   1.000
_cell.angle_alpha   90.00
_cell.angle_beta   90.00
_cell.angle_gamma   90.00
#
_symmetry.space_group_name_H-M   'P 1'
#
loop_
_entity.id
_entity.type
_entity.pdbx_description
1 polymer ?
#
loop_
_entity_poly.entity_id
_entity_poly.type
_entity_poly.pdbx_seq_one_letter_code
_entity_poly.pdbx_strand_id
1 'polypeptide(L)'
;MGISRDSMHKRRATGGKQKAWRKKRKYELGRQPANTKLSSNKTVRRVRVRGGNLKWRALRLDTGNYSWGSEAVTRKTRILDVVYNASNNELVRTQTLVKSAIVQVDAAPFKQWYLTHYGVDIGRKKKAPAAKKDAAEGQEGEAATEEAKKSNHVVRKLEKRQQTRTLDAHIEEQFGSGRLLACISSRPGQCGRADGYILEGKELEFYMKKLQRKKGKSISRDSMHKRRATGGKQKAWRKKRKYELGRQPANTKLSSNKTVRRVRVRGGNLKWRALRLDTGNYSWGSEAVTRKTRILDVVYNASNNELVRTQTLVKSAIVQVDAAPFKQWYLTHYGVDIGRKKKAPAAKKDAAEGQEGEAATEEAKKSNHVVRKLEKRQQTRTLDAHIEEQFGSGRLLACISSRPGQCGRADGYILEGKELEFYMKKLQRKKGKSAAA
;
A
#
# COMPACT_ATOMS: atom_id res chain seq x y z
N MET A 1 17.74 -9.95 19.53
CA MET A 1 18.01 -10.70 18.27
C MET A 1 18.42 -9.73 17.16
N GLY A 2 19.72 -9.67 16.82
CA GLY A 2 20.24 -8.75 15.80
C GLY A 2 20.13 -9.31 14.37
N ILE A 3 20.03 -8.40 13.39
CA ILE A 3 20.11 -8.72 11.96
C ILE A 3 21.51 -9.31 11.68
N SER A 4 21.58 -10.46 11.01
CA SER A 4 22.84 -11.10 10.59
C SER A 4 22.87 -11.25 9.07
N ARG A 5 24.05 -11.07 8.49
CA ARG A 5 24.34 -11.27 7.05
C ARG A 5 24.80 -12.69 6.74
N ASP A 6 25.13 -13.45 7.77
CA ASP A 6 25.56 -14.84 7.65
C ASP A 6 24.53 -15.70 6.89
N SER A 7 25.00 -16.71 6.17
CA SER A 7 24.19 -17.68 5.45
C SER A 7 24.05 -19.03 6.16
N MET A 8 24.76 -19.30 7.27
CA MET A 8 24.71 -20.61 7.96
C MET A 8 23.31 -21.00 8.46
N HIS A 9 22.44 -20.02 8.70
CA HIS A 9 21.04 -20.26 9.07
C HIS A 9 20.12 -20.51 7.86
N LYS A 10 20.62 -20.31 6.64
CA LYS A 10 19.89 -20.58 5.40
C LYS A 10 20.02 -22.05 5.03
N ARG A 11 19.15 -22.52 4.12
CA ARG A 11 19.23 -23.88 3.58
C ARG A 11 20.40 -24.02 2.62
N ARG A 12 20.89 -25.25 2.46
CA ARG A 12 21.82 -25.62 1.39
C ARG A 12 21.15 -25.46 0.03
N ALA A 13 21.94 -25.41 -1.04
CA ALA A 13 21.41 -25.36 -2.41
C ALA A 13 20.49 -26.56 -2.73
N THR A 14 20.79 -27.73 -2.16
CA THR A 14 19.96 -28.94 -2.24
C THR A 14 18.66 -28.88 -1.41
N GLY A 15 18.40 -27.79 -0.68
CA GLY A 15 17.24 -27.62 0.18
C GLY A 15 17.41 -28.21 1.60
N GLY A 16 18.46 -29.00 1.83
CA GLY A 16 18.79 -29.56 3.15
C GLY A 16 19.10 -28.50 4.21
N LYS A 17 18.86 -28.83 5.48
CA LYS A 17 19.23 -27.96 6.62
C LYS A 17 20.75 -27.98 6.80
N GLN A 18 21.35 -26.84 7.09
CA GLN A 18 22.78 -26.73 7.41
C GLN A 18 22.98 -26.76 8.93
N LYS A 19 23.94 -27.57 9.42
CA LYS A 19 24.35 -27.56 10.83
C LYS A 19 25.15 -26.28 11.10
N ALA A 20 24.79 -25.55 12.16
CA ALA A 20 25.56 -24.41 12.61
C ALA A 20 26.87 -24.90 13.23
N TRP A 21 28.01 -24.60 12.61
CA TRP A 21 29.33 -25.10 13.01
C TRP A 21 30.14 -24.08 13.84
N ARG A 22 29.71 -22.82 13.88
CA ARG A 22 30.35 -21.76 14.68
C ARG A 22 29.33 -20.73 15.19
N LYS A 23 29.75 -19.97 16.21
CA LYS A 23 29.00 -18.81 16.73
C LYS A 23 29.13 -17.60 15.79
N LYS A 24 28.18 -16.66 15.88
CA LYS A 24 28.12 -15.43 15.06
C LYS A 24 29.33 -14.53 15.31
N ARG A 25 29.85 -13.92 14.25
CA ARG A 25 30.98 -12.98 14.35
C ARG A 25 30.55 -11.52 14.14
N LYS A 26 31.27 -10.57 14.73
CA LYS A 26 30.95 -9.13 14.65
C LYS A 26 30.87 -8.60 13.22
N TYR A 27 31.69 -9.13 12.31
CA TYR A 27 31.70 -8.71 10.89
C TYR A 27 30.49 -9.20 10.09
N GLU A 28 29.71 -10.16 10.63
CA GLU A 28 28.47 -10.65 10.02
C GLU A 28 27.25 -9.82 10.44
N LEU A 29 27.42 -8.89 11.39
CA LEU A 29 26.33 -8.09 11.92
C LEU A 29 25.74 -7.19 10.82
N GLY A 30 24.45 -7.37 10.57
CA GLY A 30 23.64 -6.49 9.74
C GLY A 30 23.05 -5.36 10.58
N ARG A 31 22.72 -4.24 9.93
CA ARG A 31 22.13 -3.07 10.60
C ARG A 31 20.71 -2.85 10.11
N GLN A 32 19.91 -2.20 10.94
CA GLN A 32 18.57 -1.76 10.54
C GLN A 32 18.64 -0.87 9.29
N PRO A 33 17.62 -0.89 8.41
CA PRO A 33 17.53 0.03 7.28
C PRO A 33 17.41 1.49 7.76
N ALA A 34 17.77 2.45 6.91
CA ALA A 34 17.74 3.87 7.28
C ALA A 34 16.35 4.50 7.20
N ASN A 35 15.50 4.02 6.26
CA ASN A 35 14.16 4.53 6.01
C ASN A 35 14.10 6.07 5.92
N THR A 36 15.05 6.66 5.19
CA THR A 36 15.20 8.12 5.06
C THR A 36 13.89 8.76 4.59
N LYS A 37 13.35 9.69 5.36
CA LYS A 37 12.10 10.40 5.06
C LYS A 37 12.35 11.74 4.40
N LEU A 38 11.41 12.14 3.54
CA LEU A 38 11.33 13.51 3.07
C LEU A 38 10.87 14.41 4.22
N SER A 39 11.71 15.34 4.65
CA SER A 39 11.39 16.29 5.72
C SER A 39 12.44 17.40 5.76
N SER A 40 11.99 18.64 6.02
CA SER A 40 12.85 19.82 6.20
C SER A 40 13.85 19.67 7.36
N ASN A 41 13.50 18.87 8.38
CA ASN A 41 14.34 18.65 9.55
C ASN A 41 15.49 17.70 9.23
N LYS A 42 16.49 18.21 8.50
CA LYS A 42 17.66 17.45 8.04
C LYS A 42 18.35 16.75 9.21
N THR A 43 18.34 15.42 9.19
CA THR A 43 18.94 14.59 10.24
C THR A 43 19.85 13.55 9.60
N VAL A 44 21.15 13.64 9.83
CA VAL A 44 22.15 12.66 9.34
C VAL A 44 23.01 12.20 10.51
N ARG A 45 23.11 10.89 10.72
CA ARG A 45 23.93 10.30 11.77
C ARG A 45 25.20 9.66 11.20
N ARG A 46 26.33 9.87 11.87
CA ARG A 46 27.56 9.11 11.61
C ARG A 46 27.41 7.69 12.13
N VAL A 47 27.85 6.72 11.35
CA VAL A 47 27.84 5.29 11.69
C VAL A 47 29.24 4.74 11.50
N ARG A 48 29.90 4.38 12.61
CA ARG A 48 31.19 3.68 12.58
C ARG A 48 31.02 2.28 12.04
N VAL A 49 31.82 1.93 11.02
CA VAL A 49 31.89 0.59 10.44
C VAL A 49 33.25 -0.05 10.75
N ARG A 50 33.48 -1.29 10.27
CA ARG A 50 34.72 -2.03 10.52
C ARG A 50 35.92 -1.27 9.93
N GLY A 51 37.06 -1.33 10.62
CA GLY A 51 38.32 -0.71 10.18
C GLY A 51 38.36 0.81 10.33
N GLY A 52 37.69 1.38 11.34
CA GLY A 52 37.72 2.82 11.60
C GLY A 52 36.87 3.69 10.66
N ASN A 53 36.48 3.15 9.50
CA ASN A 53 35.67 3.83 8.50
C ASN A 53 34.33 4.36 9.03
N LEU A 54 33.83 5.42 8.40
CA LEU A 54 32.55 6.06 8.73
C LEU A 54 31.59 6.01 7.54
N LYS A 55 30.30 5.83 7.82
CA LYS A 55 29.21 6.05 6.88
C LYS A 55 28.26 7.11 7.41
N TRP A 56 27.58 7.80 6.50
CA TRP A 56 26.58 8.80 6.84
C TRP A 56 25.19 8.24 6.57
N ARG A 57 24.39 8.12 7.62
CA ARG A 57 23.03 7.60 7.54
C ARG A 57 22.05 8.76 7.61
N ALA A 58 21.50 9.14 6.46
CA ALA A 58 20.39 10.08 6.42
C ALA A 58 19.12 9.44 7.02
N LEU A 59 18.51 10.12 7.97
CA LEU A 59 17.19 9.77 8.50
C LEU A 59 16.11 10.69 7.92
N ARG A 60 16.45 11.96 7.70
CA ARG A 60 15.56 12.97 7.12
C ARG A 60 16.36 13.88 6.21
N LEU A 61 15.85 14.13 5.01
CA LEU A 61 16.42 15.06 4.02
C LEU A 61 15.26 15.72 3.26
N ASP A 62 15.46 16.94 2.80
CA ASP A 62 14.56 17.68 1.90
C ASP A 62 15.27 18.22 0.66
N THR A 63 16.60 18.24 0.66
CA THR A 63 17.42 18.84 -0.40
C THR A 63 18.46 17.83 -0.91
N GLY A 64 18.80 17.94 -2.18
CA GLY A 64 19.81 17.13 -2.84
C GLY A 64 20.47 17.88 -4.00
N ASN A 65 21.62 17.39 -4.45
CA ASN A 65 22.25 17.90 -5.66
C ASN A 65 21.71 17.13 -6.86
N TYR A 66 21.11 17.85 -7.80
CA TYR A 66 20.55 17.29 -9.02
C TYR A 66 21.30 17.80 -10.24
N SER A 67 21.70 16.88 -11.11
CA SER A 67 22.35 17.19 -12.38
C SER A 67 21.31 17.31 -13.49
N TRP A 68 21.40 18.38 -14.28
CA TRP A 68 20.74 18.49 -15.57
C TRP A 68 21.69 17.93 -16.64
N GLY A 69 21.32 16.80 -17.26
CA GLY A 69 22.20 16.02 -18.14
C GLY A 69 22.60 16.77 -19.41
N SER A 70 21.62 17.28 -20.16
CA SER A 70 21.87 17.99 -21.42
C SER A 70 22.72 19.25 -21.27
N GLU A 71 22.53 19.98 -20.18
CA GLU A 71 23.21 21.26 -19.91
C GLU A 71 24.49 21.13 -19.06
N ALA A 72 24.83 19.90 -18.65
CA ALA A 72 25.99 19.59 -17.81
C ALA A 72 26.11 20.45 -16.53
N VAL A 73 24.98 20.85 -15.94
CA VAL A 73 24.94 21.69 -14.74
C VAL A 73 24.37 20.92 -13.55
N THR A 74 24.97 21.09 -12.37
CA THR A 74 24.42 20.56 -11.12
C THR A 74 24.00 21.70 -10.21
N ARG A 75 22.78 21.60 -9.66
CA ARG A 75 22.26 22.55 -8.67
C ARG A 75 21.69 21.83 -7.47
N LYS A 76 21.86 22.45 -6.30
CA LYS A 76 21.20 22.01 -5.08
C LYS A 76 19.76 22.48 -5.14
N THR A 77 18.82 21.54 -5.07
CA THR A 77 17.39 21.83 -5.15
C THR A 77 16.61 21.08 -4.08
N ARG A 78 15.41 21.57 -3.78
CA ARG A 78 14.50 20.92 -2.84
C ARG A 78 13.74 19.80 -3.54
N ILE A 79 13.64 18.66 -2.86
CA ILE A 79 12.78 17.55 -3.20
C ILE A 79 11.39 17.87 -2.66
N LEU A 80 10.40 17.93 -3.55
CA LEU A 80 9.03 18.28 -3.23
C LEU A 80 8.20 17.05 -2.86
N ASP A 81 8.32 15.98 -3.65
CA ASP A 81 7.50 14.77 -3.49
C ASP A 81 8.19 13.53 -4.07
N VAL A 82 7.91 12.35 -3.52
CA VAL A 82 8.27 11.06 -4.11
C VAL A 82 7.08 10.52 -4.89
N VAL A 83 7.23 10.38 -6.21
CA VAL A 83 6.09 10.16 -7.11
C VAL A 83 6.05 8.72 -7.65
N TYR A 84 7.21 8.09 -7.83
CA TYR A 84 7.28 6.71 -8.29
C TYR A 84 8.48 5.95 -7.70
N ASN A 85 8.28 4.65 -7.47
CA ASN A 85 9.35 3.74 -7.11
C ASN A 85 9.09 2.38 -7.77
N ALA A 86 10.11 1.83 -8.43
CA ALA A 86 9.99 0.57 -9.14
C ALA A 86 9.83 -0.64 -8.22
N SER A 87 10.46 -0.62 -7.04
CA SER A 87 10.53 -1.78 -6.15
C SER A 87 9.24 -1.97 -5.35
N ASN A 88 8.68 -0.90 -4.80
CA ASN A 88 7.48 -0.97 -3.96
C ASN A 88 6.73 0.36 -3.91
N ASN A 89 5.41 0.33 -4.06
CA ASN A 89 4.54 1.50 -3.93
C ASN A 89 4.47 2.05 -2.49
N GLU A 90 4.75 1.24 -1.47
CA GLU A 90 4.77 1.70 -0.07
C GLU A 90 5.84 2.77 0.19
N LEU A 91 6.97 2.69 -0.52
CA LEU A 91 8.05 3.66 -0.38
C LEU A 91 7.63 5.05 -0.89
N VAL A 92 6.78 5.09 -1.91
CA VAL A 92 6.19 6.32 -2.45
C VAL A 92 5.22 6.92 -1.42
N ARG A 93 4.26 6.13 -0.95
CA ARG A 93 3.23 6.59 0.01
C ARG A 93 3.80 7.13 1.30
N THR A 94 4.86 6.49 1.78
CA THR A 94 5.50 6.87 3.04
C THR A 94 6.61 7.90 2.85
N GLN A 95 6.76 8.47 1.65
CA GLN A 95 7.77 9.49 1.31
C GLN A 95 9.20 9.05 1.71
N THR A 96 9.55 7.81 1.37
CA THR A 96 10.86 7.23 1.70
C THR A 96 11.82 7.38 0.52
N LEU A 97 12.93 8.09 0.75
CA LEU A 97 13.97 8.35 -0.24
C LEU A 97 14.89 7.13 -0.39
N VAL A 98 14.94 6.56 -1.59
CA VAL A 98 15.83 5.45 -1.95
C VAL A 98 16.43 5.66 -3.32
N LYS A 99 17.53 4.94 -3.63
CA LYS A 99 18.08 4.92 -4.98
C LYS A 99 17.02 4.44 -5.98
N SER A 100 16.96 5.11 -7.13
CA SER A 100 15.99 4.91 -8.21
C SER A 100 14.55 5.29 -7.87
N ALA A 101 14.32 6.01 -6.76
CA ALA A 101 13.05 6.70 -6.56
C ALA A 101 12.98 7.89 -7.52
N ILE A 102 11.82 8.03 -8.17
CA ILE A 102 11.49 9.17 -8.99
C ILE A 102 10.77 10.19 -8.13
N VAL A 103 11.31 11.40 -8.11
CA VAL A 103 10.89 12.51 -7.27
C VAL A 103 10.55 13.73 -8.11
N GLN A 104 9.74 14.62 -7.56
CA GLN A 104 9.60 15.98 -8.05
C GLN A 104 10.61 16.87 -7.32
N VAL A 105 11.38 17.63 -8.07
CA VAL A 105 12.30 18.64 -7.54
C VAL A 105 11.89 20.03 -8.00
N ASP A 106 12.23 21.03 -7.19
CA ASP A 106 12.02 22.43 -7.52
C ASP A 106 12.85 22.84 -8.75
N ALA A 107 12.20 23.48 -9.71
CA ALA A 107 12.79 23.94 -10.95
C ALA A 107 13.53 25.29 -10.81
N ALA A 108 13.25 26.09 -9.76
CA ALA A 108 13.73 27.47 -9.66
C ALA A 108 15.26 27.62 -9.80
N PRO A 109 16.10 26.79 -9.17
CA PRO A 109 17.56 26.93 -9.30
C PRO A 109 18.08 26.66 -10.73
N PHE A 110 17.38 25.82 -11.50
CA PHE A 110 17.72 25.55 -12.90
C PHE A 110 17.21 26.64 -13.83
N LYS A 111 16.01 27.19 -13.57
CA LYS A 111 15.49 28.37 -14.30
C LYS A 111 16.40 29.57 -14.16
N GLN A 112 16.79 29.90 -12.93
CA GLN A 112 17.70 31.01 -12.65
C GLN A 112 19.04 30.82 -13.37
N TRP A 113 19.60 29.60 -13.33
CA TRP A 113 20.82 29.31 -14.08
C TRP A 113 20.62 29.50 -15.58
N TYR A 114 19.52 28.99 -16.14
CA TYR A 114 19.25 29.10 -17.57
C TYR A 114 19.09 30.55 -18.02
N LEU A 115 18.40 31.37 -17.23
CA LEU A 115 18.28 32.81 -17.45
C LEU A 115 19.65 33.49 -17.45
N THR A 116 20.52 33.17 -16.48
CA THR A 116 21.88 33.76 -16.45
C THR A 116 22.79 33.23 -17.56
N HIS A 117 22.59 31.98 -18.00
CA HIS A 117 23.46 31.34 -18.98
C HIS A 117 23.12 31.73 -20.41
N TYR A 118 21.83 31.73 -20.76
CA TYR A 118 21.31 32.00 -22.09
C TYR A 118 20.62 33.35 -22.24
N GLY A 119 20.31 34.05 -21.14
CA GLY A 119 19.55 35.30 -21.19
C GLY A 119 18.06 35.10 -21.47
N VAL A 120 17.56 33.86 -21.41
CA VAL A 120 16.18 33.51 -21.75
C VAL A 120 15.46 32.93 -20.55
N ASP A 121 14.23 33.38 -20.32
CA ASP A 121 13.36 32.86 -19.27
C ASP A 121 12.58 31.62 -19.77
N ILE A 122 12.67 30.49 -19.06
CA ILE A 122 11.94 29.25 -19.41
C ILE A 122 10.71 29.07 -18.52
N GLY A 123 9.61 28.62 -19.13
CA GLY A 123 8.42 28.21 -18.42
C GLY A 123 7.45 29.36 -18.17
N ARG A 124 7.60 30.47 -18.90
CA ARG A 124 6.50 31.43 -19.09
C ARG A 124 5.41 30.71 -19.88
N LYS A 125 4.22 30.56 -19.28
CA LYS A 125 3.05 30.09 -20.03
C LYS A 125 2.78 31.11 -21.13
N LYS A 126 2.97 30.74 -22.41
CA LYS A 126 2.42 31.51 -23.52
C LYS A 126 0.91 31.60 -23.29
N LYS A 127 0.40 32.78 -22.90
CA LYS A 127 -1.01 33.09 -23.12
C LYS A 127 -1.20 33.05 -24.65
N ALA A 128 -2.17 32.27 -25.11
CA ALA A 128 -2.55 32.27 -26.52
C ALA A 128 -2.88 33.71 -26.97
N PRO A 129 -2.64 34.10 -28.24
CA PRO A 129 -3.08 35.39 -28.73
C PRO A 129 -4.62 35.36 -28.82
N ALA A 130 -5.28 35.85 -27.78
CA ALA A 130 -6.67 36.23 -27.89
C ALA A 130 -6.73 37.48 -28.76
N ALA A 131 -7.57 37.42 -29.78
CA ALA A 131 -7.86 38.49 -30.71
C ALA A 131 -8.17 39.81 -29.98
N LYS A 132 -7.80 40.91 -30.64
CA LYS A 132 -8.20 42.29 -30.35
C LYS A 132 -9.63 42.38 -29.80
N LYS A 133 -9.81 42.94 -28.60
CA LYS A 133 -10.54 44.19 -28.31
C LYS A 133 -10.75 44.40 -26.80
N ASP A 134 -10.23 45.53 -26.36
CA ASP A 134 -10.74 46.49 -25.35
C ASP A 134 -10.92 46.11 -23.86
N ALA A 135 -10.54 47.13 -23.08
CA ALA A 135 -10.80 47.43 -21.66
C ALA A 135 -9.84 46.88 -20.60
N ALA A 136 -9.09 47.84 -20.04
CA ALA A 136 -8.35 47.85 -18.80
C ALA A 136 -9.13 47.32 -17.58
N GLU A 137 -8.48 46.51 -16.75
CA GLU A 137 -8.21 46.81 -15.33
C GLU A 137 -7.49 45.62 -14.63
N GLY A 138 -6.38 45.96 -13.96
CA GLY A 138 -5.78 45.34 -12.77
C GLY A 138 -5.75 43.82 -12.58
N GLN A 139 -4.55 43.22 -12.73
CA GLN A 139 -3.92 42.58 -11.56
C GLN A 139 -2.42 42.33 -11.79
N GLU A 140 -1.66 42.92 -10.88
CA GLU A 140 -0.21 43.05 -10.84
C GLU A 140 0.52 41.70 -10.68
N GLY A 141 1.61 41.61 -11.43
CA GLY A 141 2.56 40.51 -11.42
C GLY A 141 3.59 40.67 -12.54
N GLU A 142 3.91 41.94 -12.86
CA GLU A 142 5.00 42.30 -13.76
C GLU A 142 6.33 42.00 -13.07
N ALA A 143 6.98 40.93 -13.52
CA ALA A 143 8.44 40.93 -13.66
C ALA A 143 8.72 40.94 -15.16
N ALA A 144 8.38 42.07 -15.79
CA ALA A 144 9.14 42.53 -16.93
C ALA A 144 10.61 42.52 -16.48
N THR A 145 11.42 41.71 -17.13
CA THR A 145 12.86 41.75 -16.96
C THR A 145 13.27 43.18 -17.31
N GLU A 146 13.60 43.99 -16.30
CA GLU A 146 14.37 45.20 -16.51
C GLU A 146 15.57 44.81 -17.38
N GLU A 147 15.60 45.34 -18.60
CA GLU A 147 16.76 45.23 -19.47
C GLU A 147 17.86 46.11 -18.88
N ALA A 148 18.47 45.60 -17.81
CA ALA A 148 19.72 46.15 -17.31
C ALA A 148 20.68 46.20 -18.50
N LYS A 149 21.19 47.39 -18.84
CA LYS A 149 22.16 47.59 -19.92
C LYS A 149 23.34 46.63 -19.72
N LYS A 150 23.40 45.57 -20.52
CA LYS A 150 24.50 44.59 -20.48
C LYS A 150 25.64 45.11 -21.34
N SER A 151 26.88 44.82 -20.94
CA SER A 151 28.04 45.15 -21.78
C SER A 151 28.01 44.36 -23.09
N ASN A 152 28.54 44.94 -24.16
CA ASN A 152 28.60 44.30 -25.49
C ASN A 152 29.28 42.92 -25.46
N HIS A 153 30.25 42.73 -24.55
CA HIS A 153 30.88 41.43 -24.35
C HIS A 153 29.91 40.35 -23.81
N VAL A 154 29.02 40.72 -22.87
CA VAL A 154 28.00 39.80 -22.33
C VAL A 154 26.97 39.47 -23.39
N VAL A 155 26.51 40.45 -24.18
CA VAL A 155 25.56 40.23 -25.28
C VAL A 155 26.12 39.22 -26.28
N ARG A 156 27.34 39.42 -26.77
CA ARG A 156 28.02 38.49 -27.69
C ARG A 156 28.16 37.08 -27.11
N LYS A 157 28.42 36.97 -25.80
CA LYS A 157 28.53 35.67 -25.11
C LYS A 157 27.19 34.95 -25.03
N LEU A 158 26.09 35.69 -24.81
CA LEU A 158 24.74 35.12 -24.79
C LEU A 158 24.32 34.67 -26.19
N GLU A 159 24.52 35.49 -27.21
CA GLU A 159 24.23 35.16 -28.61
C GLU A 159 24.95 33.88 -29.04
N LYS A 160 26.25 33.76 -28.74
CA LYS A 160 27.03 32.56 -29.04
C LYS A 160 26.46 31.29 -28.39
N ARG A 161 25.96 31.40 -27.15
CA ARG A 161 25.33 30.27 -26.44
C ARG A 161 23.94 29.94 -26.97
N GLN A 162 23.18 30.95 -27.40
CA GLN A 162 21.84 30.76 -27.95
C GLN A 162 21.84 29.96 -29.25
N GLN A 163 22.93 30.00 -30.04
CA GLN A 163 23.05 29.26 -31.29
C GLN A 163 22.90 27.73 -31.13
N THR A 164 23.42 27.16 -30.04
CA THR A 164 23.36 25.71 -29.77
C THR A 164 22.22 25.33 -28.82
N ARG A 165 21.35 26.27 -28.48
CA ARG A 165 20.29 26.09 -27.49
C ARG A 165 19.20 25.18 -28.04
N THR A 166 19.01 24.03 -27.40
CA THR A 166 17.88 23.14 -27.67
C THR A 166 17.26 22.68 -26.35
N LEU A 167 15.94 22.61 -26.28
CA LEU A 167 15.22 22.16 -25.10
C LEU A 167 14.12 21.18 -25.51
N ASP A 168 14.07 20.02 -24.86
CA ASP A 168 13.02 19.04 -25.10
C ASP A 168 11.66 19.57 -24.63
N ALA A 169 10.61 19.36 -25.43
CA ALA A 169 9.28 19.90 -25.16
C ALA A 169 8.70 19.42 -23.82
N HIS A 170 8.97 18.17 -23.40
CA HIS A 170 8.48 17.66 -22.10
C HIS A 170 9.22 18.27 -20.91
N ILE A 171 10.47 18.67 -21.09
CA ILE A 171 11.25 19.39 -20.08
C ILE A 171 10.74 20.83 -19.97
N GLU A 172 10.53 21.50 -21.10
CA GLU A 172 9.98 22.85 -21.14
C GLU A 172 8.60 22.95 -20.45
N GLU A 173 7.71 21.99 -20.71
CA GLU A 173 6.41 21.89 -20.05
C GLU A 173 6.55 21.76 -18.51
N GLN A 174 7.51 20.96 -18.05
CA GLN A 174 7.78 20.79 -16.62
C GLN A 174 8.32 22.07 -15.97
N PHE A 175 9.19 22.82 -16.66
CA PHE A 175 9.59 24.15 -16.22
C PHE A 175 8.39 25.08 -16.08
N GLY A 176 7.40 25.02 -16.99
CA GLY A 176 6.14 25.76 -16.86
C GLY A 176 5.34 25.42 -15.60
N SER A 177 5.43 24.18 -15.10
CA SER A 177 4.81 23.76 -13.83
C SER A 177 5.63 24.09 -12.58
N GLY A 178 6.91 24.46 -12.74
CA GLY A 178 7.85 24.67 -11.64
C GLY A 178 8.35 23.39 -10.97
N ARG A 179 8.02 22.21 -11.51
CA ARG A 179 8.36 20.90 -10.92
C ARG A 179 9.01 20.02 -11.97
N LEU A 180 10.27 19.65 -11.75
CA LEU A 180 11.00 18.73 -12.61
C LEU A 180 10.94 17.31 -12.05
N LEU A 181 10.76 16.32 -12.91
CA LEU A 181 10.91 14.92 -12.55
C LEU A 181 12.40 14.56 -12.54
N ALA A 182 12.85 13.97 -11.44
CA ALA A 182 14.24 13.57 -11.24
C ALA A 182 14.35 12.17 -10.64
N CYS A 183 15.46 11.49 -10.90
CA CYS A 183 15.78 10.18 -10.35
C CYS A 183 16.88 10.31 -9.30
N ILE A 184 16.68 9.71 -8.12
CA ILE A 184 17.73 9.63 -7.09
C ILE A 184 18.75 8.56 -7.48
N SER A 185 20.02 8.94 -7.64
CA SER A 185 21.11 8.01 -7.98
C SER A 185 21.93 7.57 -6.78
N SER A 186 22.01 8.43 -5.76
CA SER A 186 22.71 8.16 -4.52
C SER A 186 21.95 7.18 -3.60
N ARG A 187 22.62 6.71 -2.54
CA ARG A 187 22.01 5.83 -1.52
C ARG A 187 21.96 6.56 -0.17
N PRO A 188 20.88 7.30 0.16
CA PRO A 188 20.85 8.20 1.31
C PRO A 188 21.23 7.57 2.65
N GLY A 189 20.83 6.31 2.88
CA GLY A 189 21.19 5.58 4.10
C GLY A 189 22.66 5.16 4.22
N GLN A 190 23.49 5.35 3.18
CA GLN A 190 24.92 5.01 3.14
C GLN A 190 25.82 6.25 3.02
N CYS A 191 25.43 7.20 2.16
CA CYS A 191 26.22 8.40 1.87
C CYS A 191 25.68 9.68 2.54
N GLY A 192 24.52 9.63 3.19
CA GLY A 192 23.93 10.76 3.90
C GLY A 192 23.30 11.83 3.00
N ARG A 193 23.21 11.57 1.70
CA ARG A 193 22.76 12.52 0.66
C ARG A 193 21.75 11.87 -0.28
N ALA A 194 20.84 12.67 -0.84
CA ALA A 194 19.81 12.25 -1.80
C ALA A 194 20.02 12.97 -3.14
N ASP A 195 21.20 12.78 -3.71
CA ASP A 195 21.61 13.34 -5.00
C ASP A 195 21.11 12.48 -6.18
N GLY A 196 20.92 13.13 -7.32
CA GLY A 196 20.27 12.54 -8.49
C GLY A 196 20.47 13.34 -9.78
N TYR A 197 19.63 13.06 -10.77
CA TYR A 197 19.63 13.77 -12.05
C TYR A 197 18.20 14.00 -12.54
N ILE A 198 17.99 15.07 -13.31
CA ILE A 198 16.73 15.37 -13.98
C ILE A 198 16.50 14.33 -15.07
N LEU A 199 15.27 13.80 -15.17
CA LEU A 199 14.91 12.83 -16.18
C LEU A 199 14.69 13.51 -17.53
N GLU A 200 15.25 12.95 -18.60
CA GLU A 200 15.15 13.50 -19.96
C GLU A 200 14.82 12.41 -20.99
N GLY A 201 14.35 12.84 -22.17
CA GLY A 201 14.10 11.99 -23.34
C GLY A 201 13.30 10.72 -23.04
N LYS A 202 13.82 9.57 -23.51
CA LYS A 202 13.15 8.26 -23.40
C LYS A 202 12.90 7.82 -21.96
N GLU A 203 13.78 8.18 -21.03
CA GLU A 203 13.61 7.82 -19.62
C GLU A 203 12.45 8.63 -19.02
N LEU A 204 12.41 9.93 -19.29
CA LEU A 204 11.32 10.79 -18.86
C LEU A 204 9.97 10.30 -19.40
N GLU A 205 9.89 10.04 -20.71
CA GLU A 205 8.69 9.51 -21.33
C GLU A 205 8.21 8.21 -20.67
N PHE A 206 9.15 7.30 -20.37
CA PHE A 206 8.82 6.02 -19.75
C PHE A 206 8.13 6.23 -18.39
N TYR A 207 8.68 7.10 -17.55
CA TYR A 207 8.11 7.37 -16.23
C TYR A 207 6.83 8.21 -16.30
N MET A 208 6.72 9.18 -17.20
CA MET A 208 5.47 9.91 -17.46
C MET A 208 4.35 8.93 -17.86
N LYS A 209 4.62 8.01 -18.79
CA LYS A 209 3.66 6.94 -19.17
C LYS A 209 3.29 6.06 -17.98
N LYS A 210 4.25 5.70 -17.10
CA LYS A 210 3.96 4.91 -15.88
C LYS A 210 3.04 5.65 -14.91
N LEU A 211 3.24 6.95 -14.75
CA LEU A 211 2.42 7.80 -13.88
C LEU A 211 1.02 8.00 -14.45
N GLN A 212 0.89 8.26 -15.76
CA GLN A 212 -0.41 8.40 -16.44
C GLN A 212 -1.20 7.08 -16.48
N ARG A 213 -0.54 5.93 -16.68
CA ARG A 213 -1.20 4.60 -16.63
C ARG A 213 -1.79 4.26 -15.25
N LYS A 214 -1.33 4.91 -14.17
CA LYS A 214 -2.01 4.82 -12.87
C LYS A 214 -3.35 5.56 -12.88
N LYS A 215 -3.48 6.65 -13.65
CA LYS A 215 -4.70 7.46 -13.76
C LYS A 215 -5.74 6.85 -14.72
N GLY A 216 -5.32 6.20 -15.80
CA GLY A 216 -6.22 5.62 -16.80
C GLY A 216 -5.88 4.18 -17.14
N LYS A 217 -6.35 3.19 -16.35
CA LYS A 217 -6.15 1.78 -16.68
C LYS A 217 -7.42 1.18 -17.31
N SER A 218 -7.42 1.10 -18.64
CA SER A 218 -8.15 0.05 -19.36
C SER A 218 -7.29 -1.22 -19.34
N ILE A 219 -7.88 -2.33 -18.91
CA ILE A 219 -7.17 -3.60 -18.75
C ILE A 219 -7.39 -4.38 -20.03
N SER A 220 -6.34 -4.85 -20.70
CA SER A 220 -6.43 -5.76 -21.86
C SER A 220 -5.96 -7.13 -21.41
N ARG A 221 -6.71 -8.19 -21.74
CA ARG A 221 -6.35 -9.59 -21.41
C ARG A 221 -5.48 -10.25 -22.48
N ASP A 222 -5.36 -9.61 -23.63
CA ASP A 222 -4.59 -10.12 -24.76
C ASP A 222 -3.07 -10.04 -24.55
N SER A 223 -2.37 -11.08 -25.03
CA SER A 223 -0.92 -11.22 -25.02
C SER A 223 -0.21 -10.60 -26.22
N MET A 224 -0.90 -10.13 -27.27
CA MET A 224 -0.24 -9.53 -28.45
C MET A 224 0.60 -8.28 -28.12
N HIS A 225 0.36 -7.63 -26.98
CA HIS A 225 1.20 -6.53 -26.47
C HIS A 225 2.43 -7.00 -25.69
N LYS A 226 2.54 -8.32 -25.42
CA LYS A 226 3.67 -8.93 -24.72
C LYS A 226 4.77 -9.28 -25.73
N ARG A 227 6.00 -9.38 -25.24
CA ARG A 227 7.15 -9.83 -26.04
C ARG A 227 7.11 -11.35 -26.21
N ARG A 228 7.72 -11.84 -27.29
CA ARG A 228 8.03 -13.25 -27.50
C ARG A 228 9.01 -13.73 -26.42
N ALA A 229 9.12 -15.04 -26.23
CA ALA A 229 10.12 -15.63 -25.33
C ALA A 229 11.56 -15.20 -25.70
N THR A 230 11.82 -14.99 -26.98
CA THR A 230 13.08 -14.44 -27.54
C THR A 230 13.28 -12.94 -27.30
N GLY A 231 12.37 -12.26 -26.58
CA GLY A 231 12.45 -10.83 -26.30
C GLY A 231 11.97 -9.91 -27.44
N GLY A 232 11.78 -10.44 -28.65
CA GLY A 232 11.24 -9.70 -29.80
C GLY A 232 9.79 -9.26 -29.59
N LYS A 233 9.40 -8.12 -30.19
CA LYS A 233 8.01 -7.63 -30.15
C LYS A 233 7.11 -8.57 -30.96
N GLN A 234 5.97 -8.99 -30.41
CA GLN A 234 4.99 -9.76 -31.18
C GLN A 234 4.33 -8.86 -32.24
N LYS A 235 4.24 -9.34 -33.48
CA LYS A 235 3.48 -8.68 -34.54
C LYS A 235 1.99 -8.78 -34.21
N ALA A 236 1.32 -7.63 -34.11
CA ALA A 236 -0.13 -7.58 -33.96
C ALA A 236 -0.77 -7.91 -35.32
N TRP A 237 -1.25 -9.13 -35.48
CA TRP A 237 -1.84 -9.64 -36.73
C TRP A 237 -3.34 -9.36 -36.85
N ARG A 238 -3.98 -8.84 -35.79
CA ARG A 238 -5.39 -8.45 -35.79
C ARG A 238 -5.67 -7.35 -34.77
N LYS A 239 -6.80 -6.67 -34.96
CA LYS A 239 -7.33 -5.70 -33.98
C LYS A 239 -7.88 -6.44 -32.75
N LYS A 240 -7.91 -5.75 -31.59
CA LYS A 240 -8.44 -6.28 -30.33
C LYS A 240 -9.91 -6.64 -30.50
N ARG A 241 -10.28 -7.86 -30.14
CA ARG A 241 -11.68 -8.28 -30.13
C ARG A 241 -12.36 -7.87 -28.82
N LYS A 242 -13.68 -7.68 -28.85
CA LYS A 242 -14.46 -7.23 -27.68
C LYS A 242 -14.27 -8.11 -26.43
N TYR A 243 -13.98 -9.41 -26.60
CA TYR A 243 -13.72 -10.33 -25.49
C TYR A 243 -12.30 -10.25 -24.88
N GLU A 244 -11.37 -9.61 -25.58
CA GLU A 244 -9.99 -9.38 -25.11
C GLU A 244 -9.86 -8.13 -24.25
N LEU A 245 -10.88 -7.26 -24.28
CA LEU A 245 -11.02 -6.17 -23.34
C LEU A 245 -11.20 -6.76 -21.94
N GLY A 246 -10.19 -6.56 -21.11
CA GLY A 246 -10.28 -6.81 -19.69
C GLY A 246 -11.18 -5.77 -19.01
N ARG A 247 -11.69 -6.16 -17.85
CA ARG A 247 -12.50 -5.28 -17.02
C ARG A 247 -11.63 -4.78 -15.87
N GLN A 248 -11.90 -3.55 -15.42
CA GLN A 248 -11.30 -3.04 -14.18
C GLN A 248 -11.57 -4.02 -13.02
N PRO A 249 -10.64 -4.17 -12.06
CA PRO A 249 -10.85 -5.01 -10.90
C PRO A 249 -12.03 -4.50 -10.07
N ALA A 250 -12.75 -5.40 -9.40
CA ALA A 250 -13.89 -5.03 -8.57
C ALA A 250 -13.48 -4.21 -7.35
N ASN A 251 -12.33 -4.52 -6.75
CA ASN A 251 -11.86 -3.92 -5.49
C ASN A 251 -12.97 -3.83 -4.45
N THR A 252 -13.70 -4.93 -4.26
CA THR A 252 -14.90 -5.00 -3.41
C THR A 252 -14.56 -4.49 -2.02
N LYS A 253 -15.23 -3.43 -1.57
CA LYS A 253 -14.99 -2.80 -0.28
C LYS A 253 -15.93 -3.33 0.79
N LEU A 254 -15.43 -3.41 2.01
CA LEU A 254 -16.26 -3.57 3.18
C LEU A 254 -17.08 -2.30 3.37
N SER A 255 -18.41 -2.40 3.30
CA SER A 255 -19.32 -1.27 3.50
C SER A 255 -20.74 -1.77 3.65
N SER A 256 -21.51 -1.16 4.56
CA SER A 256 -22.94 -1.45 4.79
C SER A 256 -23.81 -1.18 3.56
N ASN A 257 -23.40 -0.26 2.69
CA ASN A 257 -24.10 0.01 1.44
C ASN A 257 -23.78 -1.10 0.42
N LYS A 258 -24.52 -2.21 0.50
CA LYS A 258 -24.39 -3.36 -0.40
C LYS A 258 -24.62 -2.93 -1.85
N THR A 259 -23.57 -3.02 -2.67
CA THR A 259 -23.63 -2.72 -4.10
C THR A 259 -23.14 -3.92 -4.89
N VAL A 260 -24.05 -4.62 -5.59
CA VAL A 260 -23.71 -5.75 -6.46
C VAL A 260 -24.27 -5.48 -7.85
N ARG A 261 -23.40 -5.52 -8.87
CA ARG A 261 -23.80 -5.30 -10.26
C ARG A 261 -23.85 -6.60 -11.03
N ARG A 262 -24.89 -6.79 -11.82
CA ARG A 262 -24.96 -7.84 -12.82
C ARG A 262 -24.07 -7.48 -14.00
N VAL A 263 -23.21 -8.41 -14.43
CA VAL A 263 -22.26 -8.18 -15.53
C VAL A 263 -22.39 -9.31 -16.53
N ARG A 264 -22.70 -8.98 -17.79
CA ARG A 264 -22.72 -9.94 -18.90
C ARG A 264 -21.31 -10.45 -19.20
N VAL A 265 -21.17 -11.76 -19.33
CA VAL A 265 -19.94 -12.43 -19.78
C VAL A 265 -20.18 -13.09 -21.15
N ARG A 266 -19.17 -13.78 -21.69
CA ARG A 266 -19.26 -14.44 -22.99
C ARG A 266 -20.27 -15.59 -22.94
N GLY A 267 -20.96 -15.83 -24.06
CA GLY A 267 -21.88 -16.97 -24.22
C GLY A 267 -23.20 -16.81 -23.47
N GLY A 268 -23.78 -15.61 -23.43
CA GLY A 268 -25.07 -15.34 -22.78
C GLY A 268 -25.04 -15.30 -21.25
N ASN A 269 -24.02 -15.91 -20.63
CA ASN A 269 -23.88 -16.01 -19.18
C ASN A 269 -23.76 -14.65 -18.46
N LEU A 270 -24.14 -14.64 -17.19
CA LEU A 270 -24.11 -13.48 -16.31
C LEU A 270 -23.29 -13.80 -15.07
N LYS A 271 -22.63 -12.78 -14.51
CA LYS A 271 -21.99 -12.88 -13.20
C LYS A 271 -22.38 -11.71 -12.31
N TRP A 272 -22.28 -11.92 -11.02
CA TRP A 272 -22.51 -10.89 -10.01
C TRP A 272 -21.18 -10.31 -9.55
N ARG A 273 -21.00 -9.01 -9.72
CA ARG A 273 -19.80 -8.30 -9.31
C ARG A 273 -20.13 -7.44 -8.10
N ALA A 274 -19.67 -7.85 -6.93
CA ALA A 274 -19.77 -7.02 -5.75
C ALA A 274 -18.77 -5.86 -5.82
N LEU A 275 -19.25 -4.64 -5.60
CA LEU A 275 -18.44 -3.45 -5.36
C LEU A 275 -18.35 -3.15 -3.87
N ARG A 276 -19.44 -3.42 -3.13
CA ARG A 276 -19.51 -3.23 -1.67
C ARG A 276 -20.33 -4.34 -1.05
N LEU A 277 -19.84 -4.91 0.06
CA LEU A 277 -20.51 -5.93 0.87
C LEU A 277 -20.12 -5.73 2.34
N ASP A 278 -21.00 -6.08 3.25
CA ASP A 278 -20.77 -6.15 4.69
C ASP A 278 -21.22 -7.48 5.31
N THR A 279 -21.83 -8.35 4.52
CA THR A 279 -22.42 -9.61 5.00
C THR A 279 -22.03 -10.77 4.10
N GLY A 280 -21.96 -11.96 4.68
CA GLY A 280 -21.66 -13.20 3.98
C GLY A 280 -22.19 -14.41 4.75
N ASN A 281 -22.28 -15.55 4.08
CA ASN A 281 -22.58 -16.82 4.72
C ASN A 281 -21.27 -17.47 5.17
N TYR A 282 -21.16 -17.76 6.46
CA TYR A 282 -20.00 -18.41 7.04
C TYR A 282 -20.40 -19.76 7.64
N SER A 283 -19.65 -20.80 7.31
CA SER A 283 -19.81 -22.12 7.91
C SER A 283 -18.92 -22.29 9.13
N TRP A 284 -19.47 -22.85 10.20
CA TRP A 284 -18.72 -23.36 11.33
C TRP A 284 -18.50 -24.86 11.10
N GLY A 285 -17.24 -25.25 10.84
CA GLY A 285 -16.88 -26.60 10.39
C GLY A 285 -17.19 -27.67 11.43
N SER A 286 -16.74 -27.50 12.67
CA SER A 286 -16.97 -28.47 13.75
C SER A 286 -18.45 -28.72 14.07
N GLU A 287 -19.29 -27.70 13.94
CA GLU A 287 -20.72 -27.76 14.27
C GLU A 287 -21.63 -27.97 13.05
N ALA A 288 -21.05 -28.10 11.85
CA ALA A 288 -21.75 -28.28 10.57
C ALA A 288 -22.90 -27.27 10.31
N VAL A 289 -22.79 -26.05 10.82
CA VAL A 289 -23.81 -25.00 10.67
C VAL A 289 -23.31 -23.86 9.80
N THR A 290 -24.20 -23.30 8.98
CA THR A 290 -23.92 -22.07 8.21
C THR A 290 -24.85 -20.97 8.64
N ARG A 291 -24.29 -19.78 8.94
CA ARG A 291 -25.08 -18.59 9.28
C ARG A 291 -24.64 -17.39 8.46
N LYS A 292 -25.63 -16.57 8.12
CA LYS A 292 -25.38 -15.26 7.54
C LYS A 292 -24.95 -14.32 8.65
N THR A 293 -23.80 -13.70 8.48
CA THR A 293 -23.17 -12.88 9.53
C THR A 293 -22.54 -11.64 8.91
N ARG A 294 -22.36 -10.62 9.74
CA ARG A 294 -21.74 -9.36 9.34
C ARG A 294 -20.23 -9.46 9.42
N ILE A 295 -19.55 -9.03 8.37
CA ILE A 295 -18.10 -8.83 8.31
C ILE A 295 -17.80 -7.49 8.98
N LEU A 296 -16.96 -7.51 10.01
CA LEU A 296 -16.60 -6.36 10.81
C LEU A 296 -15.32 -5.70 10.32
N ASP A 297 -14.29 -6.50 10.00
CA ASP A 297 -13.01 -5.99 9.53
C ASP A 297 -12.23 -7.01 8.69
N VAL A 298 -11.30 -6.54 7.87
CA VAL A 298 -10.33 -7.37 7.14
C VAL A 298 -9.01 -7.29 7.88
N VAL A 299 -8.57 -8.40 8.46
CA VAL A 299 -7.49 -8.40 9.46
C VAL A 299 -6.16 -8.93 8.90
N TYR A 300 -6.23 -9.85 7.93
CA TYR A 300 -5.03 -10.37 7.27
C TYR A 300 -5.25 -10.72 5.81
N ASN A 301 -4.21 -10.47 5.00
CA ASN A 301 -4.14 -10.92 3.62
C ASN A 301 -2.68 -11.24 3.28
N ALA A 302 -2.44 -12.45 2.76
CA ALA A 302 -1.09 -12.91 2.44
C ALA A 302 -0.47 -12.20 1.22
N SER A 303 -1.30 -11.81 0.24
CA SER A 303 -0.80 -11.26 -1.03
C SER A 303 -0.38 -9.80 -0.92
N ASN A 304 -1.15 -8.99 -0.18
CA ASN A 304 -0.85 -7.57 -0.03
C ASN A 304 -1.51 -6.98 1.22
N ASN A 305 -0.70 -6.34 2.08
CA ASN A 305 -1.18 -5.66 3.28
C ASN A 305 -2.07 -4.44 2.97
N GLU A 306 -2.02 -3.89 1.75
CA GLU A 306 -2.91 -2.82 1.30
C GLU A 306 -4.37 -3.24 1.21
N LEU A 307 -4.63 -4.52 0.96
CA LEU A 307 -5.99 -5.04 0.93
C LEU A 307 -6.61 -5.04 2.33
N VAL A 308 -5.78 -5.22 3.38
CA VAL A 308 -6.16 -5.09 4.79
C VAL A 308 -6.45 -3.63 5.11
N ARG A 309 -5.49 -2.73 4.84
CA ARG A 309 -5.63 -1.28 5.14
C ARG A 309 -6.84 -0.62 4.48
N THR A 310 -7.15 -1.05 3.27
CA THR A 310 -8.26 -0.47 2.50
C THR A 310 -9.55 -1.29 2.61
N GLN A 311 -9.60 -2.25 3.55
CA GLN A 311 -10.73 -3.14 3.80
C GLN A 311 -11.33 -3.74 2.52
N THR A 312 -10.45 -4.30 1.67
CA THR A 312 -10.84 -4.91 0.39
C THR A 312 -11.07 -6.41 0.58
N LEU A 313 -12.29 -6.86 0.26
CA LEU A 313 -12.71 -8.25 0.35
C LEU A 313 -12.24 -9.03 -0.89
N VAL A 314 -11.39 -10.03 -0.67
CA VAL A 314 -10.89 -10.96 -1.69
C VAL A 314 -10.87 -12.38 -1.16
N LYS A 315 -10.80 -13.36 -2.06
CA LYS A 315 -10.63 -14.76 -1.68
C LYS A 315 -9.38 -14.93 -0.81
N SER A 316 -9.51 -15.74 0.23
CA SER A 316 -8.49 -16.04 1.25
C SER A 316 -8.07 -14.84 2.11
N ALA A 317 -8.84 -13.76 2.10
CA ALA A 317 -8.71 -12.73 3.12
C ALA A 317 -9.25 -13.28 4.44
N ILE A 318 -8.51 -13.05 5.52
CA ILE A 318 -8.96 -13.36 6.87
C ILE A 318 -9.65 -12.13 7.43
N VAL A 319 -10.88 -12.32 7.88
CA VAL A 319 -11.79 -11.29 8.33
C VAL A 319 -12.24 -11.56 9.77
N GLN A 320 -12.66 -10.51 10.46
CA GLN A 320 -13.45 -10.62 11.68
C GLN A 320 -14.93 -10.57 11.33
N VAL A 321 -15.69 -11.50 11.88
CA VAL A 321 -17.11 -11.67 11.64
C VAL A 321 -17.84 -11.61 12.99
N ASP A 322 -19.06 -11.08 12.97
CA ASP A 322 -19.93 -11.04 14.15
C ASP A 322 -20.29 -12.45 14.63
N ALA A 323 -20.09 -12.70 15.93
CA ALA A 323 -20.37 -13.97 16.57
C ALA A 323 -21.85 -14.17 16.93
N ALA A 324 -22.66 -13.10 16.99
CA ALA A 324 -24.02 -13.16 17.52
C ALA A 324 -24.92 -14.22 16.84
N PRO A 325 -24.94 -14.37 15.49
CA PRO A 325 -25.78 -15.38 14.86
C PRO A 325 -25.38 -16.83 15.19
N PHE A 326 -24.10 -17.07 15.49
CA PHE A 326 -23.62 -18.38 15.93
C PHE A 326 -23.89 -18.62 17.42
N LYS A 327 -23.80 -17.60 18.28
CA LYS A 327 -24.20 -17.69 19.69
C LYS A 327 -25.68 -18.04 19.83
N GLN A 328 -26.55 -17.35 19.11
CA GLN A 328 -27.99 -17.63 19.11
C GLN A 328 -28.29 -19.05 18.64
N TRP A 329 -27.60 -19.51 17.59
CA TRP A 329 -27.74 -20.89 17.14
C TRP A 329 -27.26 -21.88 18.20
N TYR A 330 -26.13 -21.61 18.85
CA TYR A 330 -25.60 -22.51 19.87
C TYR A 330 -26.52 -22.61 21.09
N LEU A 331 -27.07 -21.48 21.54
CA LEU A 331 -28.06 -21.43 22.62
C LEU A 331 -29.32 -22.23 22.28
N THR A 332 -29.83 -22.09 21.06
CA THR A 332 -31.03 -22.86 20.62
C THR A 332 -30.72 -24.34 20.38
N HIS A 333 -29.50 -24.68 19.95
CA HIS A 333 -29.12 -26.06 19.65
C HIS A 333 -28.77 -26.87 20.90
N TYR A 334 -28.00 -26.29 21.83
CA TYR A 334 -27.48 -26.96 23.03
C TYR A 334 -28.11 -26.47 24.33
N GLY A 335 -28.85 -25.36 24.33
CA GLY A 335 -29.41 -24.76 25.55
C GLY A 335 -28.37 -24.04 26.41
N VAL A 336 -27.17 -23.79 25.88
CA VAL A 336 -26.06 -23.20 26.64
C VAL A 336 -25.61 -21.88 26.01
N ASP A 337 -25.40 -20.87 26.84
CA ASP A 337 -24.79 -19.61 26.43
C ASP A 337 -23.26 -19.71 26.37
N ILE A 338 -22.66 -19.43 25.20
CA ILE A 338 -21.20 -19.31 25.06
C ILE A 338 -20.76 -17.84 25.13
N GLY A 339 -19.63 -17.61 25.80
CA GLY A 339 -18.93 -16.34 25.75
C GLY A 339 -19.47 -15.32 26.75
N ARG A 340 -20.15 -15.79 27.80
CA ARG A 340 -20.30 -15.01 29.04
C ARG A 340 -18.92 -14.95 29.69
N LYS A 341 -18.40 -13.75 29.94
CA LYS A 341 -17.16 -13.60 30.72
C LYS A 341 -17.45 -14.14 32.12
N LYS A 342 -16.78 -15.22 32.54
CA LYS A 342 -16.73 -15.61 33.96
C LYS A 342 -16.18 -14.41 34.74
N LYS A 343 -17.00 -13.75 35.56
CA LYS A 343 -16.48 -12.95 36.67
C LYS A 343 -15.75 -13.97 37.57
N ALA A 344 -14.49 -13.70 37.90
CA ALA A 344 -13.75 -14.51 38.87
C ALA A 344 -14.51 -14.56 40.21
N PRO A 345 -14.45 -15.64 40.99
CA PRO A 345 -15.09 -15.68 42.29
C PRO A 345 -14.36 -14.70 43.21
N ALA A 346 -14.98 -13.55 43.48
CA ALA A 346 -14.57 -12.72 44.60
C ALA A 346 -14.84 -13.52 45.87
N ALA A 347 -13.83 -13.61 46.71
CA ALA A 347 -13.89 -14.24 48.02
C ALA A 347 -15.10 -13.74 48.82
N LYS A 348 -15.71 -14.67 49.57
CA LYS A 348 -16.65 -14.37 50.66
C LYS A 348 -16.21 -13.13 51.44
N LYS A 349 -17.06 -12.09 51.45
CA LYS A 349 -17.33 -11.26 52.62
C LYS A 349 -18.69 -10.59 52.43
N ASP A 350 -19.49 -10.71 53.48
CA ASP A 350 -20.87 -10.31 53.61
C ASP A 350 -21.07 -8.80 53.46
N ALA A 351 -22.15 -8.39 52.79
CA ALA A 351 -23.09 -7.33 53.17
C ALA A 351 -23.91 -6.90 51.95
N ALA A 352 -25.18 -6.60 52.22
CA ALA A 352 -26.26 -6.44 51.27
C ALA A 352 -26.24 -5.12 50.47
N GLU A 353 -27.12 -5.11 49.47
CA GLU A 353 -27.73 -3.99 48.74
C GLU A 353 -27.09 -3.53 47.41
N GLY A 354 -27.83 -3.85 46.34
CA GLY A 354 -28.08 -2.92 45.24
C GLY A 354 -27.15 -3.00 44.03
N GLN A 355 -27.36 -3.97 43.13
CA GLN A 355 -26.95 -3.80 41.73
C GLN A 355 -27.85 -4.57 40.75
N GLU A 356 -28.74 -3.82 40.11
CA GLU A 356 -29.57 -4.24 38.98
C GLU A 356 -28.71 -4.71 37.80
N GLY A 357 -29.16 -5.77 37.14
CA GLY A 357 -28.54 -6.33 35.94
C GLY A 357 -28.51 -7.86 35.86
N GLU A 358 -29.28 -8.57 36.68
CA GLU A 358 -29.64 -9.97 36.43
C GLU A 358 -30.67 -10.03 35.29
N ALA A 359 -30.19 -10.18 34.05
CA ALA A 359 -31.02 -10.84 33.04
C ALA A 359 -30.99 -12.34 33.34
N ALA A 360 -31.80 -12.74 34.32
CA ALA A 360 -32.26 -14.11 34.47
C ALA A 360 -32.70 -14.60 33.09
N THR A 361 -32.10 -15.70 32.63
CA THR A 361 -32.73 -16.50 31.58
C THR A 361 -34.05 -16.96 32.17
N GLU A 362 -35.15 -16.32 31.76
CA GLU A 362 -36.49 -16.86 32.00
C GLU A 362 -36.46 -18.32 31.54
N GLU A 363 -36.59 -19.23 32.49
CA GLU A 363 -36.80 -20.64 32.21
C GLU A 363 -38.22 -20.78 31.65
N ALA A 364 -38.37 -20.45 30.38
CA ALA A 364 -39.56 -20.80 29.63
C ALA A 364 -39.75 -22.32 29.80
N LYS A 365 -40.90 -22.74 30.33
CA LYS A 365 -41.27 -24.15 30.51
C LYS A 365 -41.15 -24.87 29.16
N LYS A 366 -40.05 -25.59 28.95
CA LYS A 366 -39.80 -26.38 27.74
C LYS A 366 -40.51 -27.73 27.88
N SER A 367 -41.03 -28.26 26.78
CA SER A 367 -41.62 -29.61 26.79
C SER A 367 -40.54 -30.67 27.07
N ASN A 368 -40.93 -31.77 27.73
CA ASN A 368 -40.02 -32.87 28.08
C ASN A 368 -39.26 -33.43 26.86
N HIS A 369 -39.87 -33.40 25.67
CA HIS A 369 -39.22 -33.79 24.42
C HIS A 369 -38.05 -32.86 24.05
N VAL A 370 -38.19 -31.55 24.26
CA VAL A 370 -37.11 -30.56 23.99
C VAL A 370 -35.97 -30.75 24.98
N VAL A 371 -36.26 -30.95 26.26
CA VAL A 371 -35.25 -31.19 27.30
C VAL A 371 -34.40 -32.42 26.96
N ARG A 372 -35.04 -33.56 26.67
CA ARG A 372 -34.36 -34.81 26.27
C ARG A 372 -33.47 -34.62 25.02
N LYS A 373 -33.93 -33.81 24.06
CA LYS A 373 -33.18 -33.51 22.84
C LYS A 373 -31.94 -32.66 23.11
N LEU A 374 -32.01 -31.72 24.05
CA LEU A 374 -30.87 -30.90 24.46
C LEU A 374 -29.85 -31.74 25.23
N GLU A 375 -30.28 -32.56 26.18
CA GLU A 375 -29.42 -33.48 26.94
C GLU A 375 -28.63 -34.41 26.01
N LYS A 376 -29.30 -35.03 25.04
CA LYS A 376 -28.63 -35.89 24.05
C LYS A 376 -27.55 -35.16 23.24
N ARG A 377 -27.77 -33.89 22.91
CA ARG A 377 -26.79 -33.07 22.18
C ARG A 377 -25.63 -32.62 23.07
N GLN A 378 -25.89 -32.38 24.36
CA GLN A 378 -24.86 -31.96 25.31
C GLN A 378 -23.81 -33.05 25.56
N GLN A 379 -24.16 -34.34 25.40
CA GLN A 379 -23.24 -35.46 25.58
C GLN A 379 -22.03 -35.41 24.63
N THR A 380 -22.22 -34.99 23.38
CA THR A 380 -21.15 -34.92 22.36
C THR A 380 -20.55 -33.51 22.23
N ARG A 381 -20.90 -32.60 23.14
CA ARG A 381 -20.52 -31.19 23.06
C ARG A 381 -19.05 -31.02 23.40
N THR A 382 -18.27 -30.55 22.44
CA THR A 382 -16.89 -30.13 22.65
C THR A 382 -16.64 -28.81 21.94
N LEU A 383 -15.99 -27.85 22.61
CA LEU A 383 -15.68 -26.54 22.05
C LEU A 383 -14.20 -26.25 22.25
N ASP A 384 -13.52 -25.88 21.16
CA ASP A 384 -12.11 -25.48 21.21
C ASP A 384 -11.95 -24.18 22.03
N ALA A 385 -10.94 -24.13 22.90
CA ALA A 385 -10.72 -23.02 23.81
C ALA A 385 -10.48 -21.68 23.09
N HIS A 386 -9.82 -21.68 21.93
CA HIS A 386 -9.60 -20.45 21.16
C HIS A 386 -10.87 -19.96 20.47
N ILE A 387 -11.77 -20.86 20.11
CA ILE A 387 -13.10 -20.52 19.58
C ILE A 387 -13.96 -19.94 20.71
N GLU A 388 -13.96 -20.55 21.89
CA GLU A 388 -14.69 -20.06 23.06
C GLU A 388 -14.24 -18.64 23.47
N GLU A 389 -12.93 -18.41 23.50
CA GLU A 389 -12.35 -17.08 23.77
C GLU A 389 -12.86 -16.02 22.77
N GLN A 390 -12.92 -16.38 21.47
CA GLN A 390 -13.42 -15.49 20.43
C GLN A 390 -14.91 -15.19 20.59
N PHE A 391 -15.72 -16.17 20.98
CA PHE A 391 -17.11 -15.93 21.35
C PHE A 391 -17.21 -14.95 22.52
N GLY A 392 -16.32 -15.03 23.52
CA GLY A 392 -16.23 -14.04 24.61
C GLY A 392 -15.96 -12.61 24.12
N SER A 393 -15.21 -12.44 23.04
CA SER A 393 -14.95 -11.14 22.40
C SER A 393 -16.08 -10.64 21.48
N GLY A 394 -17.04 -11.52 21.14
CA GLY A 394 -18.10 -11.24 20.18
C GLY A 394 -17.64 -11.22 18.71
N ARG A 395 -16.40 -11.61 18.43
CA ARG A 395 -15.82 -11.58 17.07
C ARG A 395 -15.13 -12.88 16.75
N LEU A 396 -15.51 -13.51 15.64
CA LEU A 396 -14.90 -14.73 15.14
C LEU A 396 -13.95 -14.42 13.98
N LEU A 397 -12.80 -15.08 13.93
CA LEU A 397 -11.92 -15.05 12.78
C LEU A 397 -12.44 -16.03 11.73
N ALA A 398 -12.55 -15.55 10.49
CA ALA A 398 -13.07 -16.33 9.37
C ALA A 398 -12.26 -16.10 8.10
N CYS A 399 -12.28 -17.06 7.19
CA CYS A 399 -11.64 -17.01 5.89
C CYS A 399 -12.68 -16.88 4.78
N ILE A 400 -12.51 -15.91 3.88
CA ILE A 400 -13.38 -15.77 2.70
C ILE A 400 -12.99 -16.81 1.65
N SER A 401 -13.86 -17.78 1.37
CA SER A 401 -13.63 -18.80 0.33
C SER A 401 -14.09 -18.34 -1.05
N SER A 402 -15.11 -17.52 -1.08
CA SER A 402 -15.72 -16.98 -2.29
C SER A 402 -14.84 -15.91 -2.98
N ARG A 403 -15.21 -15.52 -4.20
CA ARG A 403 -14.54 -14.45 -4.96
C ARG A 403 -15.52 -13.29 -5.17
N PRO A 404 -15.62 -12.33 -4.22
CA PRO A 404 -16.67 -11.30 -4.22
C PRO A 404 -16.84 -10.55 -5.55
N GLY A 405 -15.73 -10.21 -6.21
CA GLY A 405 -15.75 -9.55 -7.51
C GLY A 405 -16.23 -10.40 -8.72
N GLN A 406 -16.45 -11.71 -8.54
CA GLN A 406 -16.92 -12.64 -9.56
C GLN A 406 -18.26 -13.29 -9.23
N CYS A 407 -18.48 -13.67 -7.97
CA CYS A 407 -19.71 -14.32 -7.52
C CYS A 407 -20.69 -13.37 -6.81
N GLY A 408 -20.24 -12.16 -6.45
CA GLY A 408 -21.09 -11.15 -5.81
C GLY A 408 -21.35 -11.39 -4.33
N ARG A 409 -20.66 -12.36 -3.72
CA ARG A 409 -20.84 -12.79 -2.33
C ARG A 409 -19.48 -12.89 -1.63
N ALA A 410 -19.47 -12.70 -0.32
CA ALA A 410 -18.28 -12.80 0.53
C ALA A 410 -18.47 -13.92 1.56
N ASP A 411 -18.80 -15.10 1.05
CA ASP A 411 -19.02 -16.32 1.83
C ASP A 411 -17.69 -17.02 2.18
N GLY A 412 -17.67 -17.75 3.28
CA GLY A 412 -16.47 -18.31 3.88
C GLY A 412 -16.75 -19.33 4.99
N TYR A 413 -15.75 -19.56 5.83
CA TYR A 413 -15.85 -20.43 7.00
C TYR A 413 -15.12 -19.81 8.20
N ILE A 414 -15.55 -20.15 9.41
CA ILE A 414 -14.88 -19.78 10.66
C ILE A 414 -13.59 -20.60 10.76
N LEU A 415 -12.49 -19.93 11.12
CA LEU A 415 -11.19 -20.59 11.31
C LEU A 415 -11.21 -21.39 12.61
N GLU A 416 -10.76 -22.64 12.57
CA GLU A 416 -10.68 -23.54 13.72
C GLU A 416 -9.34 -24.33 13.77
N GLY A 417 -9.03 -24.92 14.92
CA GLY A 417 -7.85 -25.75 15.14
C GLY A 417 -6.51 -25.11 14.74
N LYS A 418 -5.64 -25.90 14.08
CA LYS A 418 -4.28 -25.48 13.69
C LYS A 418 -4.25 -24.27 12.76
N GLU A 419 -5.28 -24.12 11.91
CA GLU A 419 -5.36 -22.99 10.99
C GLU A 419 -5.62 -21.69 11.78
N LEU A 420 -6.54 -21.75 12.74
CA LEU A 420 -6.82 -20.62 13.62
C LEU A 420 -5.57 -20.20 14.41
N GLU A 421 -4.90 -21.17 15.05
CA GLU A 421 -3.66 -20.90 15.79
C GLU A 421 -2.59 -20.21 14.93
N PHE A 422 -2.43 -20.68 13.69
CA PHE A 422 -1.46 -20.12 12.76
C PHE A 422 -1.73 -18.64 12.51
N TYR A 423 -3.00 -18.28 12.24
CA TYR A 423 -3.38 -16.89 11.99
C TYR A 423 -3.34 -16.03 13.26
N MET A 424 -3.72 -16.56 14.43
CA MET A 424 -3.56 -15.86 15.71
C MET A 424 -2.09 -15.50 15.98
N LYS A 425 -1.17 -16.46 15.81
CA LYS A 425 0.28 -16.24 15.93
C LYS A 425 0.79 -15.18 14.94
N LYS A 426 0.28 -15.16 13.70
CA LYS A 426 0.63 -14.14 12.69
C LYS A 426 0.16 -12.75 13.09
N LEU A 427 -1.04 -12.62 13.63
CA LEU A 427 -1.63 -11.36 14.05
C LEU A 427 -0.93 -10.78 15.29
N GLN A 428 -0.65 -11.61 16.29
CA GLN A 428 0.12 -11.20 17.47
C GLN A 428 1.52 -10.68 17.10
N ARG A 429 2.24 -11.40 16.24
CA ARG A 429 3.56 -10.94 15.73
C ARG A 429 3.49 -9.60 15.00
N LYS A 430 2.37 -9.31 14.34
CA LYS A 430 2.16 -8.02 13.66
C LYS A 430 1.94 -6.89 14.68
N LYS A 431 1.15 -7.12 15.73
CA LYS A 431 0.93 -6.17 16.84
C LYS A 431 2.20 -5.91 17.66
N GLY A 432 2.97 -6.94 17.98
CA GLY A 432 4.22 -6.79 18.74
C GLY A 432 5.30 -5.98 18.00
N LYS A 433 5.29 -5.98 16.66
CA LYS A 433 6.19 -5.14 15.86
C LYS A 433 5.79 -3.67 15.79
N SER A 434 4.52 -3.34 15.98
CA SER A 434 4.04 -1.96 16.02
C SER A 434 4.10 -1.33 17.41
N ALA A 435 4.16 -2.15 18.47
CA ALA A 435 4.35 -1.66 19.85
C ALA A 435 5.84 -1.46 20.22
N ALA A 436 6.75 -2.13 19.49
CA ALA A 436 8.21 -2.04 19.70
C ALA A 436 8.93 -1.14 18.68
N ALA A 437 8.19 -0.42 17.84
CA ALA A 437 8.67 0.55 16.86
C ALA A 437 8.01 1.90 17.15
#